data_AF-B1VFU8-F1
#
_entry.id   AF-B1VFU8-F1
#
_cell.length_a   1.000
_cell.length_b   1.000
_cell.length_c   1.000
_cell.angle_alpha   90.00
_cell.angle_beta   90.00
_cell.angle_gamma   90.00
#
_symmetry.space_group_name_H-M   'P 1'
#
loop_
_entity.id
_entity.type
_entity.pdbx_description
1 polymer ?
#
loop_
_entity_poly.entity_id
_entity_poly.type
_entity_poly.pdbx_seq_one_letter_code
_entity_poly.pdbx_strand_id
1 'polypeptide(L)'
;MFLPRNADAGRTPKRKSVVAAGLALALAAPLTSCADKDQIVIGVPDAGTGPHGGPRMEEELVEPLAQEYVEQFEDISEDTPEVSTTQIPAGQRINQLREGKISMTFGCVGELLDALDPAKGRELRELYAAEEKPDRVKWRDITHSTMLSALPAELTATNPGAAVICEDDTLPQNIVALWAKPQPDRYELRAANNVAGGVSTEKLRATAAGEEYVH
;
A
#
# COMPACT_ATOMS: atom_id res chain seq x y z
N MET A 1 19.79 64.78 -14.12
CA MET A 1 20.85 65.53 -14.84
C MET A 1 21.17 64.77 -16.11
N PHE A 2 20.90 65.39 -17.26
CA PHE A 2 21.35 65.09 -18.63
C PHE A 2 21.08 63.71 -19.29
N LEU A 3 20.18 63.73 -20.30
CA LEU A 3 20.27 62.96 -21.56
C LEU A 3 21.41 63.53 -22.44
N PRO A 4 21.96 62.79 -23.42
CA PRO A 4 21.43 62.80 -24.81
C PRO A 4 21.46 61.39 -25.47
N ARG A 5 20.60 60.98 -26.42
CA ARG A 5 20.23 61.47 -27.77
C ARG A 5 21.35 61.35 -28.84
N ASN A 6 21.14 60.46 -29.82
CA ASN A 6 21.49 60.52 -31.27
C ASN A 6 20.83 59.27 -31.92
N ALA A 7 19.84 59.29 -32.81
CA ALA A 7 19.57 60.02 -34.07
C ALA A 7 20.41 59.52 -35.28
N ASP A 8 19.79 58.71 -36.15
CA ASP A 8 19.64 58.87 -37.62
C ASP A 8 19.29 57.51 -38.25
N ALA A 9 18.10 57.29 -38.84
CA ALA A 9 17.59 57.79 -40.12
C ALA A 9 18.19 57.07 -41.35
N GLY A 10 17.42 56.18 -41.96
CA GLY A 10 17.71 55.58 -43.26
C GLY A 10 16.45 54.92 -43.86
N ARG A 11 15.97 55.45 -44.98
CA ARG A 11 14.63 55.25 -45.55
C ARG A 11 14.69 54.43 -46.85
N THR A 12 13.94 53.31 -46.91
CA THR A 12 13.23 52.68 -48.08
C THR A 12 14.05 52.10 -49.25
N PRO A 13 13.63 51.00 -49.94
CA PRO A 13 12.36 50.93 -50.70
C PRO A 13 11.53 49.64 -50.61
N LYS A 14 10.27 49.83 -50.99
CA LYS A 14 9.18 48.87 -51.16
C LYS A 14 9.57 47.69 -52.04
N ARG A 15 9.25 46.47 -51.60
CA ARG A 15 8.90 45.36 -52.50
C ARG A 15 7.55 44.80 -52.10
N LYS A 16 6.63 44.90 -53.05
CA LYS A 16 5.35 44.18 -53.04
C LYS A 16 5.67 42.69 -53.24
N SER A 17 5.27 41.86 -52.30
CA SER A 17 5.09 40.43 -52.52
C SER A 17 3.74 40.04 -51.97
N VAL A 18 2.82 39.78 -52.89
CA VAL A 18 1.56 39.06 -52.66
C VAL A 18 1.94 37.61 -52.46
N VAL A 19 1.65 37.02 -51.29
CA VAL A 19 1.54 35.56 -51.14
C VAL A 19 0.43 35.22 -50.14
N ALA A 20 -0.62 34.64 -50.71
CA ALA A 20 -1.57 33.65 -50.20
C ALA A 20 -1.87 33.59 -48.69
N ALA A 21 -3.16 33.81 -48.40
CA ALA A 21 -3.84 33.30 -47.22
C ALA A 21 -3.68 31.76 -47.14
N GLY A 22 -2.95 31.29 -46.13
CA GLY A 22 -3.02 29.92 -45.65
C GLY A 22 -3.86 29.89 -44.39
N LEU A 23 -5.09 29.39 -44.49
CA LEU A 23 -5.88 28.97 -43.33
C LEU A 23 -5.14 27.79 -42.67
N ALA A 24 -4.37 28.06 -41.61
CA ALA A 24 -3.91 27.00 -40.73
C ALA A 24 -5.07 26.63 -39.81
N LEU A 25 -5.82 25.58 -40.16
CA LEU A 25 -6.63 24.86 -39.18
C LEU A 25 -5.67 24.29 -38.13
N ALA A 26 -5.51 24.99 -37.01
CA ALA A 26 -4.94 24.41 -35.81
C ALA A 26 -5.92 23.35 -35.32
N LEU A 27 -5.67 22.09 -35.68
CA LEU A 27 -6.23 20.92 -35.03
C LEU A 27 -5.81 20.98 -33.56
N ALA A 28 -6.65 21.58 -32.72
CA ALA A 28 -6.59 21.38 -31.29
C ALA A 28 -6.99 19.93 -31.03
N ALA A 29 -6.01 19.02 -31.08
CA ALA A 29 -6.18 17.69 -30.54
C ALA A 29 -6.47 17.87 -29.04
N PRO A 30 -7.62 17.39 -28.51
CA PRO A 30 -7.76 17.30 -27.07
C PRO A 30 -6.64 16.40 -26.60
N LEU A 31 -5.74 16.93 -25.76
CA LEU A 31 -4.86 16.12 -24.95
C LEU A 31 -5.79 15.37 -23.99
N THR A 32 -6.30 14.23 -24.44
CA THR A 32 -6.80 13.20 -23.54
C THR A 32 -5.57 12.77 -22.77
N SER A 33 -5.35 13.39 -21.60
CA SER A 33 -4.48 12.84 -20.60
C SER A 33 -4.96 11.41 -20.39
N CYS A 34 -4.20 10.43 -20.87
CA CYS A 34 -4.32 9.08 -20.38
C CYS A 34 -3.99 9.19 -18.89
N ALA A 35 -5.00 9.38 -18.06
CA ALA A 35 -4.89 8.96 -16.68
C ALA A 35 -4.79 7.43 -16.80
N ASP A 36 -3.55 6.92 -16.75
CA ASP A 36 -3.35 5.53 -16.37
C ASP A 36 -4.19 5.35 -15.11
N LYS A 37 -5.19 4.47 -15.17
CA LYS A 37 -5.94 4.13 -13.97
C LYS A 37 -4.93 3.58 -12.98
N ASP A 38 -4.93 4.11 -11.77
CA ASP A 38 -4.08 3.57 -10.71
C ASP A 38 -4.45 2.09 -10.52
N GLN A 39 -3.47 1.22 -10.79
CA GLN A 39 -3.62 -0.22 -10.65
C GLN A 39 -3.06 -0.63 -9.29
N ILE A 40 -3.90 -1.27 -8.49
CA ILE A 40 -3.50 -1.89 -7.22
C ILE A 40 -3.18 -3.36 -7.50
N VAL A 41 -1.91 -3.70 -7.39
CA VAL A 41 -1.46 -5.09 -7.44
C VAL A 41 -1.25 -5.56 -5.99
N ILE A 42 -2.17 -6.39 -5.51
CA ILE A 42 -2.10 -7.01 -4.19
C ILE A 42 -1.18 -8.23 -4.28
N GLY A 43 0.00 -8.14 -3.65
CA GLY A 43 0.87 -9.27 -3.41
C GLY A 43 0.27 -10.16 -2.33
N VAL A 44 -0.31 -11.29 -2.71
CA VAL A 44 -0.86 -12.30 -1.79
C VAL A 44 0.29 -13.21 -1.38
N PRO A 45 0.75 -13.13 -0.13
CA PRO A 45 1.88 -13.93 0.31
C PRO A 45 1.49 -15.39 0.51
N ASP A 46 2.38 -16.31 0.17
CA ASP A 46 2.29 -17.67 0.69
C ASP A 46 2.34 -17.68 2.23
N ALA A 47 1.99 -18.82 2.83
CA ALA A 47 1.89 -18.95 4.28
C ALA A 47 3.20 -18.64 5.05
N GLY A 48 4.35 -18.54 4.37
CA GLY A 48 5.66 -18.42 5.00
C GLY A 48 6.10 -19.71 5.69
N THR A 49 7.14 -19.63 6.51
CA THR A 49 7.90 -20.83 6.91
C THR A 49 7.88 -21.21 8.39
N GLY A 50 7.11 -20.62 9.31
CA GLY A 50 7.11 -21.12 10.71
C GLY A 50 8.50 -21.03 11.38
N PRO A 51 8.66 -21.15 12.71
CA PRO A 51 9.96 -20.85 13.33
C PRO A 51 11.04 -21.86 12.86
N HIS A 52 12.18 -21.48 12.24
CA HIS A 52 12.98 -20.24 12.31
C HIS A 52 12.99 -19.36 11.04
N GLY A 53 11.88 -19.40 10.29
CA GLY A 53 11.49 -18.46 9.25
C GLY A 53 10.09 -17.90 9.54
N GLY A 54 9.95 -17.23 10.69
CA GLY A 54 8.80 -16.42 11.13
C GLY A 54 7.55 -17.21 11.57
N PRO A 55 6.59 -16.62 12.28
CA PRO A 55 5.23 -17.14 12.40
C PRO A 55 4.66 -17.48 11.01
N ARG A 56 3.96 -18.61 10.89
CA ARG A 56 3.30 -19.00 9.64
C ARG A 56 1.88 -18.43 9.65
N MET A 57 1.45 -17.84 8.53
CA MET A 57 0.04 -17.54 8.32
C MET A 57 -0.74 -18.84 8.10
N GLU A 58 -1.91 -18.97 8.69
CA GLU A 58 -2.87 -20.03 8.41
C GLU A 58 -3.21 -19.99 6.92
N GLU A 59 -2.76 -20.98 6.16
CA GLU A 59 -2.82 -21.01 4.69
C GLU A 59 -4.26 -20.86 4.18
N GLU A 60 -5.22 -21.46 4.90
CA GLU A 60 -6.65 -21.40 4.61
C GLU A 60 -7.24 -20.00 4.76
N LEU A 61 -6.59 -19.10 5.52
CA LEU A 61 -7.08 -17.74 5.79
C LEU A 61 -6.43 -16.67 4.91
N VAL A 62 -5.36 -17.00 4.19
CA VAL A 62 -4.64 -16.06 3.31
C VAL A 62 -5.52 -15.58 2.17
N GLU A 63 -6.14 -16.51 1.43
CA GLU A 63 -6.96 -16.17 0.26
C GLU A 63 -8.26 -15.44 0.65
N PRO A 64 -9.02 -15.88 1.68
CA PRO A 64 -10.13 -15.10 2.20
C PRO A 64 -9.74 -13.67 2.60
N LEU A 65 -8.59 -13.47 3.25
CA LEU A 65 -8.14 -12.13 3.60
C LEU A 65 -7.80 -11.29 2.36
N ALA A 66 -7.19 -11.89 1.33
CA ALA A 66 -6.93 -11.20 0.07
C ALA A 66 -8.25 -10.76 -0.60
N GLN A 67 -9.27 -11.61 -0.58
CA GLN A 67 -10.60 -11.29 -1.12
C GLN A 67 -11.24 -10.11 -0.40
N GLU A 68 -11.14 -10.04 0.93
CA GLU A 68 -11.63 -8.88 1.70
C GLU A 68 -10.97 -7.56 1.26
N TYR A 69 -9.66 -7.59 0.96
CA TYR A 69 -9.00 -6.40 0.40
C TYR A 69 -9.54 -6.07 -0.99
N VAL A 70 -9.67 -7.05 -1.89
CA VAL A 70 -10.21 -6.84 -3.24
C VAL A 70 -11.60 -6.21 -3.16
N GLU A 71 -12.52 -6.78 -2.39
CA GLU A 71 -13.88 -6.27 -2.21
C GLU A 71 -13.87 -4.82 -1.70
N GLN A 72 -13.04 -4.51 -0.69
CA GLN A 72 -12.97 -3.13 -0.16
C GLN A 72 -12.42 -2.12 -1.17
N PHE A 73 -11.53 -2.51 -2.09
CA PHE A 73 -11.06 -1.62 -3.14
C PHE A 73 -12.06 -1.48 -4.30
N GLU A 74 -12.76 -2.55 -4.66
CA GLU A 74 -13.81 -2.52 -5.68
C GLU A 74 -15.03 -1.69 -5.24
N ASP A 75 -15.29 -1.62 -3.93
CA ASP A 75 -16.34 -0.80 -3.33
C ASP A 75 -16.02 0.71 -3.31
N ILE A 76 -14.82 1.13 -3.74
CA ILE A 76 -14.46 2.55 -3.85
C ILE A 76 -15.29 3.17 -4.99
N SER A 77 -16.23 4.07 -4.65
CA SER A 77 -17.11 4.75 -5.61
C SER A 77 -16.46 5.89 -6.38
N GLU A 78 -15.43 6.51 -5.81
CA GLU A 78 -14.70 7.61 -6.43
C GLU A 78 -13.36 7.11 -6.98
N ASP A 79 -13.14 7.26 -8.29
CA ASP A 79 -11.89 6.87 -8.96
C ASP A 79 -11.49 5.41 -8.66
N THR A 80 -12.44 4.48 -8.80
CA THR A 80 -12.26 3.04 -8.53
C THR A 80 -10.98 2.51 -9.19
N PRO A 81 -10.02 1.99 -8.39
CA PRO A 81 -8.78 1.45 -8.92
C PRO A 81 -9.03 0.15 -9.68
N GLU A 82 -8.13 -0.19 -10.60
CA GLU A 82 -8.10 -1.55 -11.13
C GLU A 82 -7.36 -2.43 -10.13
N VAL A 83 -8.01 -3.48 -9.63
CA VAL A 83 -7.43 -4.35 -8.60
C VAL A 83 -7.06 -5.70 -9.21
N SER A 84 -5.87 -6.19 -8.89
CA SER A 84 -5.43 -7.53 -9.26
C SER A 84 -4.63 -8.15 -8.12
N THR A 85 -4.60 -9.48 -8.07
CA THR A 85 -3.81 -10.24 -7.10
C THR A 85 -2.66 -10.97 -7.79
N THR A 86 -1.55 -11.12 -7.09
CA THR A 86 -0.43 -11.97 -7.53
C THR A 86 0.16 -12.71 -6.34
N GLN A 87 0.40 -14.01 -6.51
CA GLN A 87 0.98 -14.85 -5.46
C GLN A 87 2.47 -14.55 -5.34
N ILE A 88 2.95 -14.34 -4.11
CA ILE A 88 4.35 -13.99 -3.83
C ILE A 88 4.91 -14.79 -2.66
N PRO A 89 6.22 -15.09 -2.65
CA PRO A 89 6.85 -15.64 -1.45
C PRO A 89 6.79 -14.65 -0.29
N ALA A 90 6.38 -15.10 0.90
CA ALA A 90 6.29 -14.28 2.11
C ALA A 90 7.57 -13.47 2.38
N GLY A 91 8.74 -14.10 2.22
CA GLY A 91 10.05 -13.47 2.42
C GLY A 91 10.45 -12.44 1.35
N GLN A 92 9.69 -12.31 0.26
CA GLN A 92 9.95 -11.34 -0.81
C GLN A 92 9.00 -10.13 -0.75
N ARG A 93 7.96 -10.14 0.09
CA ARG A 93 6.96 -9.07 0.23
C ARG A 93 7.56 -7.67 0.28
N ILE A 94 8.48 -7.45 1.22
CA ILE A 94 9.08 -6.14 1.46
C ILE A 94 9.90 -5.68 0.24
N ASN A 95 10.67 -6.59 -0.37
CA ASN A 95 11.47 -6.24 -1.55
C ASN A 95 10.58 -5.94 -2.77
N GLN A 96 9.53 -6.73 -3.00
CA GLN A 96 8.61 -6.50 -4.12
C GLN A 96 7.84 -5.18 -3.99
N LEU A 97 7.45 -4.78 -2.76
CA LEU A 97 6.90 -3.45 -2.51
C LEU A 97 7.88 -2.34 -2.85
N ARG A 98 9.13 -2.45 -2.38
CA ARG A 98 10.17 -1.43 -2.62
C ARG A 98 10.55 -1.30 -4.10
N GLU A 99 10.49 -2.41 -4.82
CA GLU A 99 10.75 -2.47 -6.27
C GLU A 99 9.54 -2.03 -7.11
N GLY A 100 8.39 -1.76 -6.50
CA GLY A 100 7.15 -1.38 -7.20
C GLY A 100 6.55 -2.51 -8.04
N LYS A 101 6.88 -3.78 -7.73
CA LYS A 101 6.28 -4.95 -8.41
C LYS A 101 4.86 -5.25 -7.93
N ILE A 102 4.55 -4.79 -6.73
CA ILE A 102 3.24 -4.85 -6.08
C ILE A 102 2.96 -3.50 -5.43
N SER A 103 1.70 -3.13 -5.30
CA SER A 103 1.26 -1.88 -4.68
C SER A 103 1.05 -2.06 -3.17
N MET A 104 0.54 -3.23 -2.78
CA MET A 104 0.34 -3.61 -1.38
C MET A 104 0.60 -5.08 -1.12
N THR A 105 0.80 -5.43 0.14
CA THR A 105 0.71 -6.80 0.65
C THR A 105 0.23 -6.76 2.10
N PHE A 106 0.12 -7.90 2.76
CA PHE A 106 -0.27 -7.99 4.15
C PHE A 106 0.56 -9.04 4.90
N GLY A 107 0.49 -8.98 6.22
CA GLY A 107 1.10 -9.93 7.13
C GLY A 107 0.64 -9.70 8.55
N CYS A 108 1.18 -10.48 9.48
CA CYS A 108 0.91 -10.30 10.91
C CYS A 108 1.98 -9.41 11.54
N VAL A 109 1.60 -8.58 12.52
CA VAL A 109 2.54 -7.60 13.08
C VAL A 109 3.80 -8.25 13.65
N GLY A 110 3.65 -9.31 14.46
CA GLY A 110 4.81 -10.02 15.04
C GLY A 110 5.64 -10.76 14.00
N GLU A 111 4.99 -11.33 12.98
CA GLU A 111 5.66 -11.98 11.85
C GLU A 111 6.51 -11.01 11.03
N LEU A 112 5.93 -9.87 10.66
CA LEU A 112 6.65 -8.84 9.93
C LEU A 112 7.78 -8.23 10.76
N LEU A 113 7.60 -8.08 12.07
CA LEU A 113 8.69 -7.65 12.95
C LEU A 113 9.86 -8.64 12.91
N ASP A 114 9.61 -9.95 12.91
CA ASP A 114 10.69 -10.94 12.80
C ASP A 114 11.40 -10.91 11.45
N ALA A 115 10.67 -10.62 10.38
CA ALA A 115 11.26 -10.45 9.05
C ALA A 115 12.11 -9.18 8.95
N LEU A 116 11.70 -8.10 9.62
CA LEU A 116 12.36 -6.79 9.58
C LEU A 116 13.52 -6.65 10.57
N ASP A 117 13.27 -7.02 11.83
CA ASP A 117 14.21 -6.96 12.94
C ASP A 117 14.01 -8.17 13.88
N PRO A 118 14.58 -9.33 13.54
CA PRO A 118 14.45 -10.54 14.35
C PRO A 118 15.10 -10.43 15.73
N ALA A 119 16.03 -9.49 15.94
CA ALA A 119 16.60 -9.27 17.27
C ALA A 119 15.58 -8.58 18.18
N LYS A 120 14.93 -7.53 17.67
CA LYS A 120 13.86 -6.83 18.38
C LYS A 120 12.63 -7.71 18.58
N GLY A 121 12.29 -8.55 17.60
CA GLY A 121 11.22 -9.55 17.74
C GLY A 121 11.46 -10.54 18.88
N ARG A 122 12.71 -11.00 19.10
CA ARG A 122 13.06 -11.85 20.25
C ARG A 122 12.97 -11.10 21.58
N GLU A 123 13.50 -9.88 21.62
CA GLU A 123 13.44 -9.03 22.82
C GLU A 123 12.00 -8.78 23.27
N LEU A 124 11.09 -8.44 22.33
CA LEU A 124 9.70 -8.19 22.66
C LEU A 124 8.98 -9.44 23.18
N ARG A 125 9.29 -10.63 22.64
CA ARG A 125 8.74 -11.91 23.15
C ARG A 125 9.18 -12.22 24.56
N GLU A 126 10.45 -11.97 24.89
CA GLU A 126 10.96 -12.15 26.25
C GLU A 126 10.25 -11.22 27.24
N LEU A 127 10.06 -9.96 26.85
CA LEU A 127 9.33 -8.98 27.67
C LEU A 127 7.84 -9.31 27.80
N TYR A 128 7.22 -9.77 26.71
CA TYR A 128 5.81 -10.20 26.67
C TYR A 128 5.58 -11.40 27.60
N ALA A 129 6.45 -12.42 27.52
CA ALA A 129 6.38 -13.61 28.35
C ALA A 129 6.67 -13.36 29.84
N ALA A 130 7.40 -12.28 30.16
CA ALA A 130 7.69 -11.89 31.54
C ALA A 130 6.52 -11.20 32.26
N GLU A 131 5.50 -10.73 31.53
CA GLU A 131 4.31 -10.09 32.11
C GLU A 131 3.24 -11.15 32.44
N GLU A 132 2.83 -11.27 33.71
CA GLU A 132 1.89 -12.31 34.17
C GLU A 132 0.52 -12.22 33.48
N LYS A 133 0.08 -10.99 33.18
CA LYS A 133 -1.21 -10.68 32.54
C LYS A 133 -1.01 -9.58 31.51
N PRO A 134 -0.44 -9.90 30.33
CA PRO A 134 -0.11 -8.90 29.35
C PRO A 134 -1.40 -8.27 28.81
N ASP A 135 -1.46 -6.94 28.86
CA ASP A 135 -2.52 -6.18 28.18
C ASP A 135 -2.36 -6.33 26.66
N ARG A 136 -3.25 -7.11 26.05
CA ARG A 136 -3.21 -7.44 24.62
C ARG A 136 -3.27 -6.20 23.72
N VAL A 137 -4.02 -5.17 24.12
CA VAL A 137 -4.15 -3.93 23.34
C VAL A 137 -2.85 -3.15 23.39
N LYS A 138 -2.31 -2.96 24.60
CA LYS A 138 -1.01 -2.31 24.80
C LYS A 138 0.09 -3.04 24.02
N TRP A 139 0.14 -4.36 24.09
CA TRP A 139 1.18 -5.14 23.41
C TRP A 139 1.03 -5.16 21.89
N ARG A 140 -0.20 -5.13 21.38
CA ARG A 140 -0.45 -4.94 19.94
C ARG A 140 0.15 -3.61 19.48
N ASP A 141 -0.10 -2.53 20.22
CA ASP A 141 0.37 -1.19 19.87
C ASP A 141 1.91 -1.08 20.00
N ILE A 142 2.51 -1.69 21.03
CA ILE A 142 3.98 -1.80 21.18
C ILE A 142 4.58 -2.56 20.00
N THR A 143 4.03 -3.72 19.66
CA THR A 143 4.56 -4.57 18.58
C THR A 143 4.44 -3.84 17.24
N HIS A 144 3.30 -3.18 17.00
CA HIS A 144 3.05 -2.41 15.77
C HIS A 144 3.96 -1.20 15.63
N SER A 145 4.09 -0.38 16.67
CA SER A 145 5.01 0.77 16.63
C SER A 145 6.48 0.36 16.48
N THR A 146 6.85 -0.79 17.04
CA THR A 146 8.18 -1.36 16.88
C THR A 146 8.41 -1.87 15.45
N MET A 147 7.44 -2.59 14.88
CA MET A 147 7.46 -3.02 13.47
C MET A 147 7.54 -1.82 12.52
N LEU A 148 6.73 -0.78 12.73
CA LEU A 148 6.78 0.46 11.95
C LEU A 148 8.15 1.14 12.01
N SER A 149 8.82 1.10 13.17
CA SER A 149 10.15 1.68 13.35
C SER A 149 11.25 0.88 12.63
N ALA A 150 11.00 -0.40 12.36
CA ALA A 150 11.90 -1.28 11.62
C ALA A 150 11.65 -1.26 10.10
N LEU A 151 10.54 -0.68 9.64
CA LEU A 151 10.24 -0.58 8.21
C LEU A 151 11.24 0.33 7.47
N PRO A 152 11.58 -0.03 6.20
CA PRO A 152 12.21 0.91 5.28
C PRO A 152 11.42 2.22 5.18
N ALA A 153 12.12 3.35 5.07
CA ALA A 153 11.52 4.69 5.14
C ALA A 153 10.49 4.95 4.02
N GLU A 154 10.67 4.31 2.88
CA GLU A 154 9.78 4.32 1.72
C GLU A 154 8.50 3.50 1.92
N LEU A 155 8.39 2.70 2.98
CA LEU A 155 7.19 1.91 3.25
C LEU A 155 6.36 2.50 4.40
N THR A 156 5.11 2.06 4.47
CA THR A 156 4.19 2.33 5.58
C THR A 156 3.31 1.10 5.84
N ALA A 157 2.61 1.10 6.97
CA ALA A 157 1.61 0.09 7.27
C ALA A 157 0.28 0.73 7.72
N THR A 158 -0.82 -0.01 7.57
CA THR A 158 -2.09 0.34 8.22
C THR A 158 -2.03 0.15 9.73
N ASN A 159 -3.07 0.59 10.44
CA ASN A 159 -3.26 0.19 11.82
C ASN A 159 -3.46 -1.33 11.92
N PRO A 160 -3.10 -1.95 13.07
CA PRO A 160 -3.32 -3.37 13.29
C PRO A 160 -4.83 -3.66 13.36
N GLY A 161 -5.27 -4.65 12.60
CA GLY A 161 -6.67 -5.06 12.53
C GLY A 161 -7.13 -5.96 13.68
N ALA A 162 -8.39 -6.38 13.63
CA ALA A 162 -8.96 -7.31 14.60
C ALA A 162 -8.57 -8.77 14.32
N ALA A 163 -8.52 -9.17 13.04
CA ALA A 163 -8.13 -10.53 12.66
C ALA A 163 -6.67 -10.84 13.03
N VAL A 164 -6.47 -12.08 13.44
CA VAL A 164 -5.19 -12.75 13.69
C VAL A 164 -5.18 -14.01 12.85
N ILE A 165 -4.22 -14.13 11.94
CA ILE A 165 -4.09 -15.28 11.03
C ILE A 165 -2.75 -16.00 11.16
N CYS A 166 -1.84 -15.54 12.02
CA CYS A 166 -0.58 -16.24 12.25
C CYS A 166 -0.63 -17.08 13.52
N GLU A 167 -0.12 -18.29 13.43
CA GLU A 167 -0.04 -19.25 14.55
C GLU A 167 1.16 -18.92 15.46
N ASP A 168 1.05 -17.84 16.23
CA ASP A 168 2.03 -17.48 17.25
C ASP A 168 1.35 -16.69 18.38
N ASP A 169 1.44 -17.18 19.61
CA ASP A 169 0.88 -16.54 20.80
C ASP A 169 1.93 -15.79 21.64
N THR A 170 3.20 -15.89 21.27
CA THR A 170 4.33 -15.29 21.98
C THR A 170 4.46 -13.79 21.73
N LEU A 171 3.76 -13.27 20.73
CA LEU A 171 3.62 -11.86 20.45
C LEU A 171 2.29 -11.61 19.72
N PRO A 172 1.66 -10.42 19.81
CA PRO A 172 0.47 -10.10 19.02
C PRO A 172 0.66 -10.25 17.50
N GLN A 173 -0.28 -10.95 16.86
CA GLN A 173 -0.24 -11.30 15.44
C GLN A 173 -1.40 -10.69 14.62
N ASN A 174 -1.87 -9.51 15.02
CA ASN A 174 -2.91 -8.80 14.30
C ASN A 174 -2.49 -8.53 12.84
N ILE A 175 -3.44 -8.57 11.91
CA ILE A 175 -3.16 -8.29 10.50
C ILE A 175 -2.83 -6.81 10.27
N VAL A 176 -1.93 -6.55 9.34
CA VAL A 176 -1.63 -5.21 8.79
C VAL A 176 -1.41 -5.30 7.30
N ALA A 177 -1.77 -4.25 6.57
CA ALA A 177 -1.35 -4.05 5.18
C ALA A 177 -0.08 -3.19 5.13
N LEU A 178 0.83 -3.52 4.22
CA LEU A 178 2.04 -2.76 3.92
C LEU A 178 1.93 -2.11 2.54
N TRP A 179 2.48 -0.89 2.41
CA TRP A 179 2.41 -0.06 1.21
C TRP A 179 3.72 0.66 0.93
N ALA A 180 3.97 1.01 -0.34
CA ALA A 180 5.05 1.90 -0.75
C ALA A 180 4.56 3.35 -0.86
N LYS A 181 5.25 4.29 -0.21
CA LYS A 181 4.99 5.74 -0.31
C LYS A 181 5.34 6.24 -1.73
N PRO A 182 4.58 7.21 -2.30
CA PRO A 182 3.54 8.01 -1.66
C PRO A 182 2.13 7.38 -1.64
N GLN A 183 1.94 6.16 -2.14
CA GLN A 183 0.67 5.44 -2.05
C GLN A 183 0.43 4.92 -0.61
N PRO A 184 -0.82 4.70 -0.16
CA PRO A 184 -2.11 4.87 -0.85
C PRO A 184 -2.73 6.27 -0.74
N ASP A 185 -3.67 6.58 -1.62
CA ASP A 185 -4.53 7.75 -1.51
C ASP A 185 -5.51 7.65 -0.30
N ARG A 186 -6.33 8.68 -0.06
CA ARG A 186 -7.22 8.67 1.12
C ARG A 186 -8.32 7.59 1.06
N TYR A 187 -8.76 7.20 -0.14
CA TYR A 187 -9.84 6.24 -0.37
C TYR A 187 -9.31 4.82 -0.27
N GLU A 188 -8.18 4.56 -0.89
CA GLU A 188 -7.41 3.32 -0.78
C GLU A 188 -7.00 3.05 0.67
N LEU A 189 -6.49 4.07 1.38
CA LEU A 189 -6.15 3.95 2.80
C LEU A 189 -7.39 3.65 3.65
N ARG A 190 -8.55 4.22 3.31
CA ARG A 190 -9.80 3.94 4.00
C ARG A 190 -10.25 2.50 3.74
N ALA A 191 -10.21 2.04 2.50
CA ALA A 191 -10.53 0.65 2.14
C ALA A 191 -9.65 -0.35 2.90
N ALA A 192 -8.33 -0.13 2.93
CA ALA A 192 -7.41 -0.98 3.69
C ALA A 192 -7.68 -0.95 5.21
N ASN A 193 -8.03 0.21 5.77
CA ASN A 193 -8.40 0.32 7.18
C ASN A 193 -9.78 -0.28 7.50
N ASN A 194 -10.70 -0.33 6.53
CA ASN A 194 -11.98 -1.03 6.69
C ASN A 194 -11.75 -2.54 6.84
N VAL A 195 -10.79 -3.12 6.10
CA VAL A 195 -10.38 -4.52 6.32
C VAL A 195 -9.86 -4.69 7.75
N ALA A 196 -8.94 -3.83 8.18
CA ALA A 196 -8.38 -3.90 9.54
C ALA A 196 -9.47 -3.81 10.63
N GLY A 197 -10.46 -2.92 10.48
CA GLY A 197 -11.53 -2.74 11.46
C GLY A 197 -12.73 -3.69 11.34
N GLY A 198 -12.97 -4.23 10.13
CA GLY A 198 -14.19 -4.95 9.78
C GLY A 198 -14.03 -6.46 9.63
N VAL A 199 -12.80 -6.96 9.55
CA VAL A 199 -12.51 -8.39 9.38
C VAL A 199 -12.05 -8.99 10.70
N SER A 200 -12.78 -10.02 11.14
CA SER A 200 -12.44 -10.87 12.29
C SER A 200 -11.85 -12.20 11.81
N THR A 201 -11.12 -12.90 12.68
CA THR A 201 -10.63 -14.24 12.33
C THR A 201 -11.79 -15.22 12.12
N GLU A 202 -12.90 -15.06 12.85
CA GLU A 202 -14.11 -15.85 12.69
C GLU A 202 -14.75 -15.66 11.32
N LYS A 203 -14.79 -14.41 10.81
CA LYS A 203 -15.26 -14.11 9.46
C LYS A 203 -14.41 -14.84 8.42
N LEU A 204 -13.08 -14.74 8.53
CA LEU A 204 -12.16 -15.39 7.60
C LEU A 204 -12.32 -16.92 7.59
N ARG A 205 -12.51 -17.53 8.77
CA ARG A 205 -12.76 -18.98 8.89
C ARG A 205 -14.10 -19.39 8.27
N ALA A 206 -15.15 -18.60 8.47
CA ALA A 206 -16.45 -18.84 7.83
C ALA A 206 -16.33 -18.77 6.30
N THR A 207 -15.67 -17.73 5.77
CA THR A 207 -15.40 -17.60 4.33
C THR A 207 -14.58 -18.78 3.80
N ALA A 208 -13.52 -19.20 4.50
CA ALA A 208 -12.71 -20.36 4.13
C ALA A 208 -13.54 -21.66 4.09
N ALA A 209 -14.50 -21.81 4.99
CA ALA A 209 -15.41 -22.96 5.05
C ALA A 209 -16.57 -22.87 4.03
N GLY A 210 -16.72 -21.75 3.32
CA GLY A 210 -17.87 -21.50 2.43
C GLY A 210 -19.19 -21.26 3.19
N GLU A 211 -19.10 -20.78 4.43
CA GLU A 211 -20.23 -20.51 5.32
C GLU A 211 -20.62 -19.03 5.30
N GLU A 212 -21.90 -18.74 5.54
CA GLU A 212 -22.38 -17.36 5.71
C GLU A 212 -22.01 -16.85 7.11
N TYR A 213 -21.21 -15.79 7.18
CA TYR A 213 -20.86 -15.15 8.44
C TYR A 213 -21.97 -14.20 8.91
N VAL A 214 -22.54 -14.46 10.09
CA VAL A 214 -23.55 -13.60 10.73
C VAL A 214 -22.91 -12.89 11.92
N HIS A 215 -22.92 -11.55 11.88
CA HIS A 215 -22.36 -10.66 12.91
C HIS A 215 -23.07 -10.73 14.27
#